data_AF-A0A1H8ATN8-F1
#
_entry.id   AF-A0A1H8ATN8-F1
#
_cell.length_a   1.000
_cell.length_b   1.000
_cell.length_c   1.000
_cell.angle_alpha   90.00
_cell.angle_beta   90.00
_cell.angle_gamma   90.00
#
_symmetry.space_group_name_H-M   'P 1'
#
loop_
_entity.id
_entity.type
_entity.pdbx_description
1 polymer ?
#
loop_
_entity_poly.entity_id
_entity_poly.type
_entity_poly.pdbx_seq_one_letter_code
_entity_poly.pdbx_strand_id
1 'polypeptide(L)'
;MSREQYIKRLIKEKGCTIKDFAQEIGMPYSTLLSMLNGSIGGAAIDNAIKICRGLGITIGDLQQHVKNYDEDDHFEITEAERRLITQYRLHPDMQEAVHKLLDFDPGNG
;
A
#
# COMPACT_ATOMS: atom_id res chain seq x y z
N MET A 1 -11.58 -0.06 12.39
CA MET A 1 -11.83 -1.38 11.79
C MET A 1 -10.49 -2.07 11.64
N SER A 2 -10.35 -3.37 11.92
CA SER A 2 -9.08 -4.07 11.66
C SER A 2 -8.95 -4.43 10.17
N ARG A 3 -7.73 -4.71 9.70
CA ARG A 3 -7.44 -5.20 8.35
C ARG A 3 -8.27 -6.42 7.98
N GLU A 4 -8.38 -7.37 8.90
CA GLU A 4 -9.12 -8.61 8.74
C GLU A 4 -10.63 -8.34 8.59
N GLN A 5 -11.16 -7.40 9.37
CA GLN A 5 -12.56 -6.98 9.26
C GLN A 5 -12.82 -6.27 7.92
N TYR A 6 -11.91 -5.42 7.47
CA TYR A 6 -11.99 -4.73 6.19
C TYR A 6 -12.04 -5.72 5.02
N ILE A 7 -11.12 -6.70 4.99
CA ILE A 7 -11.11 -7.75 3.97
C ILE A 7 -12.40 -8.59 4.02
N LYS A 8 -12.88 -9.01 5.20
CA LYS A 8 -14.15 -9.75 5.33
C LYS A 8 -15.33 -8.98 4.73
N ARG A 9 -15.36 -7.65 4.91
CA ARG A 9 -16.39 -6.80 4.32
C ARG A 9 -16.28 -6.76 2.80
N LEU A 10 -15.09 -6.54 2.24
CA LEU A 10 -14.89 -6.51 0.78
C LEU A 10 -15.29 -7.82 0.09
N ILE A 11 -14.95 -8.97 0.68
CA ILE A 11 -15.35 -10.28 0.16
C ILE A 11 -16.88 -10.38 0.09
N LYS A 12 -17.57 -9.91 1.15
CA LYS A 12 -19.03 -9.91 1.21
C LYS A 12 -19.65 -8.93 0.20
N GLU A 13 -19.07 -7.75 0.02
CA GLU A 13 -19.51 -6.74 -0.95
C GLU A 13 -19.34 -7.24 -2.40
N LYS A 14 -18.33 -8.08 -2.65
CA LYS A 14 -18.15 -8.79 -3.93
C LYS A 14 -19.21 -9.88 -4.18
N GLY A 15 -20.05 -10.19 -3.19
CA GLY A 15 -21.11 -11.20 -3.31
C GLY A 15 -20.61 -12.64 -3.17
N CYS A 16 -19.38 -12.85 -2.70
CA CYS A 16 -18.77 -14.17 -2.55
C CYS A 16 -18.70 -14.59 -1.08
N THR A 17 -18.68 -15.89 -0.82
CA THR A 17 -18.28 -16.39 0.50
C THR A 17 -16.75 -16.39 0.64
N ILE A 18 -16.24 -16.48 1.86
CA ILE A 18 -14.79 -16.64 2.12
C ILE A 18 -14.25 -17.89 1.40
N LYS A 19 -15.06 -18.95 1.28
CA LYS A 19 -14.67 -20.19 0.60
C LYS A 19 -14.55 -19.98 -0.90
N ASP A 20 -15.54 -19.33 -1.52
CA ASP A 20 -15.53 -19.06 -2.96
C ASP A 20 -14.38 -18.12 -3.32
N PHE A 21 -14.16 -17.10 -2.49
CA PHE A 21 -13.06 -16.16 -2.68
C PHE A 21 -11.69 -16.83 -2.54
N ALA A 22 -11.51 -17.74 -1.57
CA ALA A 22 -10.27 -18.51 -1.42
C ALA A 22 -9.97 -19.33 -2.69
N GLN A 23 -11.00 -19.97 -3.26
CA GLN A 23 -10.88 -20.72 -4.50
C GLN A 23 -10.53 -19.81 -5.69
N GLU A 24 -11.16 -18.63 -5.79
CA GLU A 24 -10.90 -17.64 -6.83
C GLU A 24 -9.44 -17.18 -6.83
N ILE A 25 -8.86 -16.91 -5.66
CA ILE A 25 -7.46 -16.44 -5.53
C ILE A 25 -6.43 -17.59 -5.49
N GLY A 26 -6.85 -18.84 -5.66
CA GLY A 26 -5.98 -20.02 -5.62
C GLY A 26 -5.33 -20.24 -4.24
N MET A 27 -6.07 -19.96 -3.16
CA MET A 27 -5.62 -20.10 -1.78
C MET A 27 -6.43 -21.18 -1.04
N PRO A 28 -5.80 -22.02 -0.20
CA PRO A 28 -6.54 -22.94 0.64
C PRO A 28 -7.48 -22.18 1.60
N TYR A 29 -8.72 -22.66 1.72
CA TYR A 29 -9.72 -22.04 2.61
C TYR A 29 -9.22 -21.89 4.05
N SER A 30 -8.54 -22.91 4.59
CA SER A 30 -7.97 -22.89 5.94
C SER A 30 -6.89 -21.81 6.10
N THR A 31 -6.09 -21.55 5.06
CA THR A 31 -5.07 -20.49 5.05
C THR A 31 -5.73 -19.12 5.11
N LEU A 32 -6.68 -18.84 4.21
CA LEU A 32 -7.40 -17.57 4.21
C LEU A 32 -8.15 -17.35 5.53
N LEU A 33 -8.83 -18.39 6.03
CA LEU A 33 -9.58 -18.31 7.27
C LEU A 33 -8.68 -18.05 8.48
N SER A 34 -7.53 -18.72 8.56
CA SER A 34 -6.53 -18.48 9.62
C SER A 34 -6.00 -17.05 9.57
N MET A 35 -5.72 -16.52 8.37
CA MET A 35 -5.28 -15.13 8.19
C MET A 35 -6.35 -14.12 8.62
N LEU A 36 -7.62 -14.40 8.32
CA LEU A 36 -8.76 -13.52 8.65
C LEU A 36 -9.21 -13.61 10.12
N ASN A 37 -8.76 -14.62 10.87
CA ASN A 37 -9.09 -14.83 12.29
C ASN A 37 -7.89 -14.59 13.22
N GLY A 38 -6.66 -14.56 12.69
CA GLY A 38 -5.44 -14.20 13.39
C GLY A 38 -5.01 -12.76 13.10
N SER A 39 -3.69 -12.52 13.08
CA SER A 39 -3.12 -11.27 12.60
C SER A 39 -2.59 -11.44 11.18
N ILE A 40 -2.96 -10.52 10.28
CA ILE A 40 -2.32 -10.42 8.95
C ILE A 40 -0.83 -9.99 9.07
N GLY A 41 -0.37 -9.59 10.26
CA GLY A 41 1.00 -9.12 10.53
C GLY A 41 2.13 -10.14 10.38
N GLY A 42 1.83 -11.41 10.07
CA GLY A 42 2.85 -12.45 9.78
C GLY A 42 2.53 -13.28 8.54
N ALA A 43 1.51 -12.91 7.77
CA ALA A 43 1.25 -13.57 6.50
C ALA A 43 2.43 -13.32 5.56
N ALA A 44 2.96 -14.37 4.93
CA ALA A 44 3.92 -14.20 3.83
C ALA A 44 3.36 -13.14 2.87
N ILE A 45 4.14 -12.09 2.60
CA ILE A 45 3.74 -10.92 1.81
C ILE A 45 3.03 -11.33 0.51
N ASP A 46 3.45 -12.45 -0.10
CA ASP A 46 2.83 -13.06 -1.27
C ASP A 46 1.32 -13.34 -1.10
N ASN A 47 0.90 -13.81 0.07
CA ASN A 47 -0.50 -14.10 0.36
C ASN A 47 -1.32 -12.81 0.53
N ALA A 48 -0.75 -11.79 1.16
CA ALA A 48 -1.38 -10.47 1.25
C ALA A 48 -1.55 -9.85 -0.14
N ILE A 49 -0.52 -9.93 -1.00
CA ILE A 49 -0.56 -9.47 -2.39
C ILE A 49 -1.65 -10.20 -3.18
N LYS A 50 -1.75 -11.54 -3.06
CA LYS A 50 -2.78 -12.34 -3.74
C LYS A 50 -4.19 -11.91 -3.35
N ILE A 51 -4.44 -11.69 -2.06
CA ILE A 51 -5.74 -11.22 -1.57
C ILE A 51 -6.05 -9.82 -2.10
N CYS A 52 -5.09 -8.89 -2.03
CA CYS A 52 -5.26 -7.52 -2.52
C CYS A 52 -5.61 -7.51 -4.02
N ARG A 53 -4.90 -8.29 -4.84
CA ARG A 53 -5.20 -8.46 -6.27
C ARG A 53 -6.60 -9.02 -6.51
N GLY A 54 -7.01 -10.02 -5.74
CA GLY A 54 -8.36 -10.62 -5.84
C GLY A 54 -9.49 -9.66 -5.46
N LEU A 55 -9.20 -8.66 -4.63
CA LEU A 55 -10.16 -7.64 -4.18
C LEU A 55 -10.06 -6.34 -4.98
N GLY A 56 -9.08 -6.19 -5.86
CA GLY A 56 -8.84 -4.95 -6.62
C GLY A 56 -8.36 -3.79 -5.74
N ILE A 57 -7.70 -4.08 -4.61
CA ILE A 57 -7.14 -3.07 -3.70
C ILE A 57 -5.61 -3.14 -3.67
N THR A 58 -4.98 -2.09 -3.15
CA THR A 58 -3.53 -2.04 -2.93
C THR A 58 -3.17 -2.47 -1.50
N ILE A 59 -1.88 -2.77 -1.27
CA ILE A 59 -1.37 -2.96 0.09
C ILE A 59 -1.50 -1.68 0.92
N GLY A 60 -1.40 -0.50 0.29
CA GLY A 60 -1.59 0.79 0.95
C GLY A 60 -3.00 0.93 1.55
N ASP A 61 -4.03 0.52 0.81
CA ASP A 61 -5.42 0.53 1.28
C ASP A 61 -5.60 -0.38 2.51
N LEU A 62 -4.89 -1.50 2.54
CA LEU A 62 -4.88 -2.40 3.70
C LEU A 62 -4.14 -1.76 4.89
N GLN A 63 -3.07 -1.00 4.65
CA GLN A 63 -2.30 -0.32 5.69
C GLN A 63 -3.07 0.80 6.37
N GLN A 64 -3.90 1.55 5.65
CA GLN A 64 -4.77 2.60 6.21
C GLN A 64 -5.77 2.06 7.26
N HIS A 65 -6.04 0.76 7.24
CA HIS A 65 -6.88 0.07 8.21
C HIS A 65 -6.08 -0.66 9.32
N VAL A 66 -4.77 -0.41 9.41
CA VAL A 66 -3.96 -0.76 10.58
C VAL A 66 -4.17 0.30 11.66
N LYS A 67 -4.66 -0.10 12.83
CA LYS A 67 -4.89 0.84 13.94
C LYS A 67 -3.62 1.38 14.65
N ASN A 68 -2.41 1.10 14.17
CA ASN A 68 -1.15 1.45 14.86
C ASN A 68 0.06 1.38 13.90
N TYR A 69 0.13 2.26 12.92
CA TYR A 69 1.43 2.77 12.49
C TYR A 69 1.40 4.25 12.83
N ASP A 70 2.38 4.72 13.59
CA ASP A 70 2.50 6.11 13.98
C ASP A 70 2.20 7.02 12.79
N GLU A 71 1.29 7.98 12.97
CA GLU A 71 0.81 8.93 11.95
C GLU A 71 1.91 9.89 11.45
N ASP A 72 3.19 9.55 11.59
CA ASP A 72 4.32 10.47 11.48
C ASP A 72 5.28 10.19 10.31
N ASP A 73 4.97 9.23 9.41
CA ASP A 73 5.88 8.91 8.30
C ASP A 73 5.21 8.65 6.93
N HIS A 74 3.99 9.19 6.74
CA HIS A 74 3.48 9.39 5.38
C HIS A 74 3.91 10.78 4.90
N PHE A 75 5.06 10.85 4.24
CA PHE A 75 5.48 12.05 3.49
C PHE A 75 4.58 12.21 2.26
N GLU A 76 3.37 12.73 2.46
CA GLU A 76 2.50 13.14 1.37
C GLU A 76 3.02 14.45 0.77
N ILE A 77 3.58 14.37 -0.44
CA ILE A 77 3.92 15.57 -1.20
C ILE A 77 2.64 16.29 -1.65
N THR A 78 2.57 17.57 -1.33
CA THR A 78 1.52 18.49 -1.79
C THR A 78 1.49 18.58 -3.31
N GLU A 79 0.38 19.09 -3.88
CA GLU A 79 0.29 19.33 -5.32
C GLU A 79 1.37 20.32 -5.81
N ALA A 80 1.72 21.31 -4.99
CA ALA A 80 2.78 22.26 -5.29
C ALA A 80 4.15 21.58 -5.40
N GLU A 81 4.49 20.70 -4.45
CA GLU A 81 5.73 19.92 -4.48
C GLU A 81 5.76 18.94 -5.65
N ARG A 82 4.64 18.31 -5.98
CA ARG A 82 4.53 17.47 -7.19
C ARG A 82 4.84 18.25 -8.45
N ARG A 83 4.30 19.47 -8.58
CA ARG A 83 4.59 20.36 -9.73
C ARG A 83 6.06 20.74 -9.75
N LEU A 84 6.64 21.10 -8.59
CA LEU A 84 8.06 21.44 -8.46
C LEU A 84 8.96 20.27 -8.91
N ILE A 85 8.74 19.06 -8.37
CA ILE A 85 9.49 17.85 -8.72
C ILE A 85 9.37 17.55 -10.22
N THR A 86 8.17 17.72 -10.78
CA THR A 86 7.94 17.50 -12.22
C THR A 86 8.74 18.48 -13.08
N GLN A 87 8.70 19.78 -12.76
CA GLN A 87 9.45 20.80 -13.49
C GLN A 87 10.95 20.58 -13.38
N TYR A 88 11.44 20.29 -12.16
CA TYR A 88 12.84 19.97 -11.93
C TYR A 88 13.33 18.80 -12.79
N ARG A 89 12.54 17.71 -12.92
CA ARG A 89 12.87 16.54 -13.77
C ARG A 89 12.84 16.83 -15.27
N LEU A 90 11.96 17.74 -15.71
CA LEU A 90 11.83 18.13 -17.12
C LEU A 90 12.96 19.04 -17.60
N HIS A 91 13.70 19.67 -16.68
CA HIS A 91 14.78 20.61 -16.98
C HIS A 91 16.13 20.17 -16.38
N PRO A 92 16.77 19.09 -16.88
CA PRO A 92 18.06 18.61 -16.38
C PRO A 92 19.17 19.67 -16.36
N ASP A 93 19.13 20.58 -17.34
CA ASP A 93 20.02 21.73 -17.48
C ASP A 93 19.91 22.75 -16.34
N MET A 94 18.74 22.84 -15.69
CA MET A 94 18.50 23.74 -14.56
C MET A 94 18.75 23.08 -13.20
N GLN A 95 18.93 21.76 -13.14
CA GLN A 95 19.05 21.04 -11.87
C GLN A 95 20.29 21.45 -11.08
N GLU A 96 21.43 21.68 -11.75
CA GLU A 96 22.67 22.14 -11.09
C GLU A 96 22.48 23.49 -10.40
N ALA A 97 21.71 24.41 -11.00
CA ALA A 97 21.40 25.69 -10.39
C ALA A 97 20.50 25.50 -9.15
N VAL A 98 19.49 24.64 -9.23
CA VAL A 98 18.62 24.30 -8.09
C VAL A 98 19.42 23.67 -6.96
N HIS A 99 20.36 22.76 -7.26
CA HIS A 99 21.25 22.16 -6.27
C HIS A 99 22.07 23.20 -5.52
N LYS A 100 22.69 24.14 -6.24
CA LYS A 100 23.47 25.21 -5.64
C LYS A 100 22.63 26.14 -4.78
N LEU A 101 21.42 26.49 -5.23
CA LEU A 101 20.52 27.39 -4.50
C LEU A 101 19.99 26.77 -3.21
N LEU A 102 19.78 25.45 -3.21
CA LEU A 102 19.24 24.72 -2.07
C LEU A 102 20.32 24.02 -1.23
N ASP A 103 21.60 24.20 -1.55
CA ASP A 103 22.72 23.47 -0.96
C ASP A 103 22.48 21.95 -0.91
N PHE A 104 21.91 21.43 -2.01
CA PHE A 104 21.54 20.03 -2.15
C PHE A 104 22.62 19.28 -2.93
N ASP A 105 23.30 18.36 -2.26
CA ASP A 105 24.23 17.42 -2.89
C ASP A 105 23.57 16.04 -3.03
N PRO A 106 23.25 15.57 -4.24
CA PRO A 106 22.71 14.23 -4.46
C PRO A 106 23.71 13.09 -4.14
N GLY A 107 24.95 13.40 -3.73
CA GLY A 107 26.06 12.48 -3.53
C GLY A 107 26.27 11.86 -2.13
N ASN A 108 25.44 12.14 -1.12
CA ASN A 108 25.49 11.48 0.18
C ASN A 108 24.19 10.71 0.47
N GLY A 109 24.15 9.45 0.05
CA GLY A 109 23.18 8.44 0.50
C GLY A 109 23.74 7.59 1.63
#